data_AF-A0A6H1Q4Y0-F1
#
_entry.id   AF-A0A6H1Q4Y0-F1
#
_cell.length_a   1.000
_cell.length_b   1.000
_cell.length_c   1.000
_cell.angle_alpha   90.00
_cell.angle_beta   90.00
_cell.angle_gamma   90.00
#
_symmetry.space_group_name_H-M   'P 1'
#
loop_
_entity.id
_entity.type
_entity.pdbx_description
1 polymer ?
#
loop_
_entity_poly.entity_id
_entity_poly.type
_entity_poly.pdbx_seq_one_letter_code
_entity_poly.pdbx_strand_id
1 'polypeptide(L)'
;MNGIPLARLARQKEMPSLTRIYKEITNNKSFLARINEARRIGAQTYIENAMDELEHADNRNIMVVREKVGLAKWLASKLIPIYGDRQEVKTDTTIEIKWSIPDDKTIDVTPAVDEIGSIKDK
;
A
#
# COMPACT_ATOMS: atom_id res chain seq x y z
N MET A 1 19.07 -14.23 -1.18
CA MET A 1 18.43 -14.49 0.13
C MET A 1 17.54 -15.70 -0.03
N ASN A 2 17.73 -16.76 0.76
CA ASN A 2 17.18 -18.09 0.47
C ASN A 2 15.68 -18.29 0.77
N GLY A 3 14.87 -17.21 0.84
CA GLY A 3 13.44 -17.30 1.16
C GLY A 3 13.11 -17.95 2.51
N ILE A 4 14.04 -17.95 3.48
CA ILE A 4 13.89 -18.67 4.75
C ILE A 4 12.84 -17.97 5.64
N PRO A 5 11.84 -18.70 6.18
CA PRO A 5 10.87 -18.13 7.10
C PRO A 5 11.54 -17.55 8.34
N LEU A 6 11.07 -16.38 8.80
CA LEU A 6 11.62 -15.70 9.98
C LEU A 6 11.58 -16.58 11.24
N ALA A 7 10.54 -17.39 11.39
CA ALA A 7 10.41 -18.34 12.49
C ALA A 7 11.50 -19.43 12.49
N ARG A 8 12.03 -19.80 11.31
CA ARG A 8 13.14 -20.75 11.18
C ARG A 8 14.47 -20.07 11.45
N LEU A 9 14.64 -18.83 10.95
CA LEU A 9 15.82 -18.00 11.21
C LEU A 9 16.03 -17.76 12.71
N ALA A 10 14.96 -17.41 13.44
CA ALA A 10 14.98 -17.12 14.87
C ALA A 10 15.27 -18.34 15.76
N ARG A 11 15.34 -19.56 15.21
CA ARG A 11 15.74 -20.78 15.94
C ARG A 11 17.26 -21.04 15.90
N GLN A 12 18.00 -20.30 15.08
CA GLN A 12 19.45 -20.46 14.98
C GLN A 12 20.13 -19.90 16.23
N LYS A 13 21.22 -20.56 16.68
CA LYS A 13 21.91 -20.24 17.94
C LYS A 13 22.40 -18.79 18.03
N GLU A 14 22.74 -18.20 16.90
CA GLU A 14 23.29 -16.84 16.81
C GLU A 14 22.21 -15.77 16.55
N MET A 15 20.95 -16.18 16.42
CA MET A 15 19.85 -15.27 16.06
C MET A 15 19.03 -14.84 17.27
N PRO A 16 18.59 -13.57 17.31
CA PRO A 16 17.68 -13.10 18.35
C PRO A 16 16.32 -13.82 18.26
N SER A 17 15.62 -13.87 19.40
CA SER A 17 14.28 -14.44 19.45
C SER A 17 13.31 -13.69 18.56
N LEU A 18 12.26 -14.38 18.09
CA LEU A 18 11.25 -13.81 17.20
C LEU A 18 10.61 -12.55 17.79
N THR A 19 10.30 -12.57 19.10
CA THR A 19 9.76 -11.41 19.82
C THR A 19 10.72 -10.22 19.81
N ARG A 20 12.03 -10.47 19.98
CA ARG A 20 13.04 -9.40 19.94
C ARG A 20 13.15 -8.80 18.54
N ILE A 21 13.10 -9.63 17.50
CA ILE A 21 13.10 -9.15 16.11
C ILE A 21 11.87 -8.27 15.84
N TYR A 22 10.68 -8.70 16.26
CA TYR A 22 9.47 -7.89 16.08
C TYR A 22 9.51 -6.57 16.85
N LYS A 23 10.05 -6.55 18.07
CA LYS A 23 10.27 -5.30 18.81
C LYS A 23 11.20 -4.36 18.05
N GLU A 24 12.29 -4.88 17.48
CA GLU A 24 13.23 -4.08 16.70
C GLU A 24 12.58 -3.52 15.42
N ILE A 25 11.73 -4.31 14.74
CA ILE A 25 10.97 -3.86 13.57
C ILE A 25 10.05 -2.69 13.94
N THR A 26 9.39 -2.74 15.10
CA THR A 26 8.50 -1.66 15.57
C THR A 26 9.27 -0.40 15.93
N ASN A 27 10.45 -0.54 16.55
CA ASN A 27 11.20 0.59 17.10
C ASN A 27 12.10 1.28 16.08
N ASN A 28 12.51 0.59 15.01
CA ASN A 28 13.52 1.06 14.07
C ASN A 28 13.02 1.06 12.62
N LYS A 29 12.65 2.25 12.10
CA LYS A 29 12.15 2.44 10.73
C LYS A 29 13.15 2.01 9.66
N SER A 30 14.46 2.26 9.87
CA SER A 30 15.50 1.85 8.92
C SER A 30 15.64 0.33 8.83
N PHE A 31 15.44 -0.35 9.96
CA PHE A 31 15.45 -1.81 10.01
C PHE A 31 14.19 -2.40 9.36
N LEU A 32 13.01 -1.83 9.64
CA LEU A 32 11.76 -2.19 8.97
C LEU A 32 11.88 -2.08 7.44
N ALA A 33 12.45 -1.00 6.92
CA ALA A 33 12.65 -0.84 5.47
C ALA A 33 13.51 -1.96 4.86
N ARG A 34 14.64 -2.29 5.50
CA ARG A 34 15.52 -3.39 5.09
C ARG A 34 14.82 -4.75 5.17
N ILE A 35 14.02 -4.98 6.20
CA ILE A 35 13.22 -6.21 6.36
C ILE A 35 12.15 -6.33 5.29
N ASN A 36 11.48 -5.24 4.93
CA ASN A 36 10.49 -5.26 3.86
C ASN A 36 11.14 -5.57 2.51
N GLU A 37 12.32 -5.02 2.25
CA GLU A 37 13.08 -5.37 1.04
C GLU A 37 13.52 -6.83 1.04
N ALA A 38 14.04 -7.33 2.17
CA ALA A 38 14.38 -8.74 2.33
C ALA A 38 13.16 -9.67 2.10
N ARG A 39 11.96 -9.26 2.53
CA ARG A 39 10.71 -10.00 2.29
C ARG A 39 10.31 -10.01 0.82
N ARG A 40 10.51 -8.91 0.08
CA ARG A 40 10.26 -8.88 -1.38
C ARG A 40 11.17 -9.85 -2.12
N ILE A 41 12.47 -9.76 -1.85
CA ILE A 41 13.47 -10.66 -2.45
C ILE A 41 13.15 -12.11 -2.07
N GLY A 42 12.85 -12.37 -0.79
CA GLY A 42 12.46 -13.69 -0.31
C GLY A 42 11.19 -14.23 -0.95
N ALA A 43 10.19 -13.39 -1.20
CA ALA A 43 8.97 -13.77 -1.91
C ALA A 43 9.27 -14.15 -3.37
N GLN A 44 10.12 -13.38 -4.07
CA GLN A 44 10.55 -13.72 -5.43
C GLN A 44 11.26 -15.08 -5.47
N THR A 45 12.23 -15.31 -4.58
CA THR A 45 12.91 -16.61 -4.46
C THR A 45 11.93 -17.75 -4.16
N TYR A 46 10.89 -17.50 -3.36
CA TYR A 46 9.90 -18.51 -3.04
C TYR A 46 9.02 -18.89 -4.24
N ILE A 47 8.67 -17.93 -5.10
CA ILE A 47 7.96 -18.22 -6.36
C ILE A 47 8.86 -19.03 -7.29
N GLU A 48 10.13 -18.64 -7.47
CA GLU A 48 11.08 -19.35 -8.33
C GLU A 48 11.25 -20.81 -7.89
N ASN A 49 11.46 -21.05 -6.60
CA ASN A 49 11.56 -22.40 -6.05
C ASN A 49 10.25 -23.20 -6.21
N ALA A 50 9.09 -22.56 -6.01
CA ALA A 50 7.81 -23.23 -6.16
C ALA A 50 7.51 -23.59 -7.63
N MET A 51 7.95 -22.76 -8.58
CA MET A 51 7.84 -23.05 -10.02
C MET A 51 8.73 -24.24 -10.40
N ASP A 52 9.97 -24.28 -9.93
CA ASP A 52 10.89 -25.40 -10.15
C ASP A 52 10.34 -26.72 -9.56
N GLU A 53 9.80 -26.67 -8.33
CA GLU A 53 9.15 -27.85 -7.72
C GLU A 53 7.92 -28.32 -8.52
N LEU A 54 7.16 -27.41 -9.12
CA LEU A 54 5.98 -27.73 -9.93
C LEU A 54 6.35 -28.43 -11.24
N GLU A 55 7.42 -27.98 -11.89
CA GLU A 55 7.93 -28.59 -13.12
C GLU A 55 8.35 -30.06 -12.91
N HIS A 56 8.89 -30.36 -11.73
CA HIS A 56 9.36 -31.70 -11.35
C HIS A 56 8.34 -32.48 -10.51
N ALA A 57 7.08 -32.03 -10.44
CA ALA A 57 6.05 -32.68 -9.65
C ALA A 57 5.60 -34.03 -10.26
N ASP A 58 5.36 -35.01 -9.39
CA ASP A 58 4.81 -36.32 -9.70
C ASP A 58 3.38 -36.42 -9.16
N ASN A 59 2.59 -37.38 -9.63
CA ASN A 59 1.20 -37.60 -9.23
C ASN A 59 1.02 -37.78 -7.71
N ARG A 60 2.08 -38.21 -7.00
CA ARG A 60 2.06 -38.39 -5.55
C ARG A 60 2.18 -37.09 -4.75
N ASN A 61 2.91 -36.10 -5.27
CA ASN A 61 3.21 -34.86 -4.55
C ASN A 61 2.53 -33.63 -5.17
N ILE A 62 1.94 -33.75 -6.36
CA ILE A 62 1.34 -32.65 -7.12
C ILE A 62 0.34 -31.82 -6.32
N MET A 63 -0.44 -32.43 -5.42
CA MET A 63 -1.37 -31.69 -4.56
C MET A 63 -0.65 -30.77 -3.58
N VAL A 64 0.42 -31.25 -2.93
CA VAL A 64 1.21 -30.44 -2.00
C VAL A 64 1.96 -29.34 -2.74
N VAL A 65 2.53 -29.66 -3.91
CA VAL A 65 3.26 -28.70 -4.73
C VAL A 65 2.32 -27.61 -5.26
N ARG A 66 1.11 -27.97 -5.68
CA ARG A 66 0.07 -27.01 -6.08
C ARG A 66 -0.26 -26.02 -4.95
N GLU A 67 -0.40 -26.50 -3.72
CA GLU A 67 -0.64 -25.63 -2.56
C GLU A 67 0.56 -24.70 -2.28
N LYS A 68 1.80 -25.20 -2.40
CA LYS A 68 3.00 -24.36 -2.26
C LYS A 68 3.04 -23.24 -3.31
N VAL A 69 2.73 -23.56 -4.57
CA VAL A 69 2.67 -22.58 -5.66
C VAL A 69 1.57 -21.56 -5.41
N GLY A 70 0.39 -22.01 -4.97
CA GLY A 70 -0.72 -21.13 -4.61
C GLY A 70 -0.36 -20.14 -3.50
N LEU A 71 0.28 -20.64 -2.44
CA LEU A 71 0.79 -19.81 -1.35
C LEU A 71 1.85 -18.83 -1.82
N ALA A 72 2.79 -19.27 -2.67
CA ALA A 72 3.83 -18.41 -3.22
C ALA A 72 3.26 -17.27 -4.06
N LYS A 73 2.30 -17.57 -4.96
CA LYS A 73 1.58 -16.57 -5.76
C LYS A 73 0.85 -15.56 -4.89
N TRP A 74 0.14 -16.03 -3.85
CA TRP A 74 -0.58 -15.15 -2.93
C TRP A 74 0.37 -14.24 -2.14
N LEU A 75 1.49 -14.78 -1.64
CA LEU A 75 2.49 -14.00 -0.92
C LEU A 75 3.12 -12.92 -1.82
N ALA A 76 3.41 -13.28 -3.07
CA ALA A 76 3.97 -12.39 -4.06
C ALA A 76 3.04 -11.20 -4.36
N SER A 77 1.75 -11.45 -4.56
CA SER A 77 0.78 -10.38 -4.88
C SER A 77 0.61 -9.35 -3.76
N LYS A 78 0.94 -9.71 -2.51
CA LYS A 78 0.90 -8.80 -1.36
C LYS A 78 2.18 -8.02 -1.14
N LEU A 79 3.34 -8.61 -1.45
CA LEU A 79 4.64 -7.99 -1.15
C LEU A 79 5.25 -7.25 -2.34
N ILE A 80 4.95 -7.70 -3.56
CA ILE A 80 5.56 -7.23 -4.80
C ILE A 80 4.43 -6.63 -5.67
N PRO A 81 4.37 -5.30 -5.84
CA PRO A 81 3.26 -4.65 -6.53
C PRO A 81 3.03 -5.12 -7.96
N ILE A 82 4.08 -5.55 -8.68
CA ILE A 82 3.95 -6.03 -10.06
C ILE A 82 3.18 -7.36 -10.18
N TYR A 83 3.14 -8.16 -9.12
CA TYR A 83 2.38 -9.41 -9.07
C TYR A 83 0.96 -9.22 -8.50
N GLY A 84 0.54 -7.98 -8.22
CA GLY A 84 -0.83 -7.67 -7.84
C GLY A 84 -1.79 -7.84 -9.01
N ASP A 85 -3.04 -8.21 -8.72
CA ASP A 85 -4.09 -8.30 -9.72
C ASP A 85 -4.38 -6.90 -10.27
N ARG A 86 -4.19 -6.70 -11.58
CA ARG A 86 -4.58 -5.47 -12.27
C ARG A 86 -6.01 -5.59 -12.75
N GLN A 87 -6.88 -4.72 -12.28
CA GLN A 87 -8.22 -4.56 -12.81
C GLN A 87 -8.29 -3.28 -13.63
N GLU A 88 -8.40 -3.41 -14.95
CA GLU A 88 -8.71 -2.28 -15.82
C GLU A 88 -10.23 -2.11 -15.91
N VAL A 89 -10.76 -1.09 -15.25
CA VAL A 89 -12.17 -0.72 -15.35
C VAL A 89 -12.29 0.33 -16.46
N LYS A 90 -12.67 -0.09 -17.66
CA LYS A 90 -13.03 0.82 -18.76
C LYS A 90 -14.46 1.30 -18.54
N THR A 91 -14.62 2.43 -17.87
CA THR A 91 -15.91 3.10 -17.69
C THR A 91 -15.99 4.34 -18.57
N ASP A 92 -16.92 4.34 -19.53
CA ASP A 92 -17.37 5.56 -20.21
C ASP A 92 -18.27 6.37 -19.25
N THR A 93 -17.66 7.04 -18.28
CA THR A 93 -18.41 7.89 -17.34
C THR A 93 -18.29 9.34 -17.74
N THR A 94 -19.34 9.90 -18.32
CA THR A 94 -19.53 11.37 -18.37
C THR A 94 -19.76 11.83 -16.92
N ILE A 95 -18.70 12.30 -16.26
CA ILE A 95 -18.79 12.84 -14.90
C ILE A 95 -19.26 14.29 -15.01
N GLU A 96 -20.55 14.55 -14.76
CA GLU A 96 -21.06 15.92 -14.60
C GLU A 96 -20.90 16.37 -13.14
N ILE A 97 -19.96 17.29 -12.90
CA ILE A 97 -19.77 17.92 -11.58
C ILE A 97 -20.58 19.23 -11.56
N LYS A 98 -21.67 19.27 -10.80
CA LYS A 98 -22.43 20.50 -10.52
C LYS A 98 -22.10 21.00 -9.12
N TRP A 99 -21.46 22.15 -9.03
CA TRP A 99 -21.26 22.88 -7.78
C TRP A 99 -22.47 23.77 -7.54
N SER A 100 -23.27 23.48 -6.52
CA SER A 100 -24.30 24.40 -6.04
C SER A 100 -23.68 25.31 -4.98
N ILE A 101 -23.48 26.58 -5.31
CA ILE A 101 -23.18 27.62 -4.32
C ILE A 101 -24.52 27.92 -3.63
N PRO A 102 -24.67 27.73 -2.31
CA PRO A 102 -25.84 28.23 -1.61
C PRO A 102 -25.88 29.75 -1.74
N ASP A 103 -27.03 30.32 -2.09
CA ASP A 103 -27.27 31.77 -2.14
C ASP A 103 -27.05 32.36 -0.73
N ASP A 104 -25.79 32.60 -0.37
CA ASP A 104 -25.45 33.32 0.82
C ASP A 104 -25.71 34.79 0.55
N LYS A 105 -26.48 35.39 1.46
CA LYS A 105 -26.99 36.75 1.37
C LYS A 105 -25.82 37.67 1.09
N THR A 106 -25.76 38.21 -0.12
CA THR A 106 -24.87 39.33 -0.43
C THR A 106 -25.32 40.51 0.43
N ILE A 107 -24.61 40.75 1.53
CA ILE A 107 -24.80 41.95 2.35
C ILE A 107 -24.19 43.08 1.54
N ASP A 108 -25.02 43.98 1.02
CA ASP A 108 -24.57 45.19 0.36
C ASP A 108 -23.89 46.09 1.41
N VAL A 109 -22.58 46.32 1.24
CA VAL A 109 -21.75 47.09 2.17
C VAL A 109 -21.51 48.51 1.66
N THR A 110 -22.36 49.02 0.75
CA THR A 110 -22.21 50.40 0.26
C THR A 110 -22.51 51.38 1.41
N PRO A 111 -21.54 52.19 1.88
CA PRO A 111 -21.80 53.20 2.90
C PRO A 111 -22.70 54.28 2.30
N ALA A 112 -23.84 54.53 2.94
CA ALA A 112 -24.67 55.69 2.66
C ALA A 112 -23.84 56.94 2.98
N VAL A 113 -23.48 57.70 1.96
CA VAL A 113 -22.84 59.01 2.12
C VAL A 113 -23.93 59.95 2.60
N ASP A 114 -24.05 60.12 3.92
CA ASP A 114 -24.87 61.17 4.51
C ASP A 114 -24.32 62.54 4.05
N GLU A 115 -25.21 63.35 3.48
CA GLU A 115 -24.94 64.71 3.01
C GLU A 115 -24.40 65.58 4.16
N ILE A 116 -23.08 65.77 4.21
CA ILE A 116 -22.48 66.80 5.06
C ILE A 116 -22.62 68.15 4.35
N GLY A 117 -23.69 68.85 4.72
CA GLY A 117 -23.70 70.29 4.97
C GLY A 117 -23.15 71.20 3.86
N SER A 118 -24.07 71.83 3.14
CA SER A 118 -23.79 73.04 2.37
C SER A 118 -23.10 74.10 3.25
N ILE A 119 -21.87 74.46 2.91
CA ILE A 119 -21.27 75.73 3.35
C ILE A 119 -21.21 76.62 2.12
N LYS A 120 -22.20 77.52 2.01
CA LYS A 120 -22.09 78.75 1.22
C LYS A 120 -21.04 79.62 1.88
N ASP A 121 -20.14 80.22 1.11
CA ASP A 121 -19.84 81.65 1.30
C ASP A 121 -19.10 82.27 0.10
N LYS A 122 -19.76 83.32 -0.41
CA LYS A 122 -19.31 84.54 -1.11
C LYS A 122 -18.45 84.47 -2.35
#